data_AF-A0A0G0US38-F1
#
_entry.id   AF-A0A0G0US38-F1
#
_cell.length_a   1.000
_cell.length_b   1.000
_cell.length_c   1.000
_cell.angle_alpha   90.00
_cell.angle_beta   90.00
_cell.angle_gamma   90.00
#
_symmetry.space_group_name_H-M   'P 1'
#
loop_
_entity.id
_entity.type
_entity.pdbx_description
1 polymer ?
#
loop_
_entity_poly.entity_id
_entity_poly.type
_entity_poly.pdbx_seq_one_letter_code
_entity_poly.pdbx_strand_id
1 'polypeptide(L)'
;MADMYHLKQIPSEAQIRKYFRRTVFGKNIHCPVCGSQKVLQYEQRYRCLHCREKFSLLSHTWLTGMRLSYQKFWLTLWCWTNQVPVKQAIALTELSEKALRHWYGLFRDHLPDNAVILEKIIQLDEAYFKGMTLIMGKEQGSKKLAYIIVPGTTVYRGMRRVSLSSM
;
A
#
# COMPACT_ATOMS: atom_id res chain seq x y z
N MET A 1 1.94 -30.02 -11.46
CA MET A 1 1.61 -28.59 -11.22
C MET A 1 0.62 -28.59 -10.07
N ALA A 2 1.08 -28.22 -8.87
CA ALA A 2 0.23 -28.27 -7.68
C ALA A 2 -0.93 -27.28 -7.86
N ASP A 3 -2.14 -27.78 -7.69
CA ASP A 3 -3.38 -27.01 -7.75
C ASP A 3 -3.32 -25.94 -6.66
N MET A 4 -3.05 -24.70 -7.07
CA MET A 4 -3.05 -23.55 -6.17
C MET A 4 -4.49 -23.40 -5.66
N TYR A 5 -4.69 -23.57 -4.35
CA TYR A 5 -5.99 -23.45 -3.68
C TYR A 5 -6.88 -22.43 -4.38
N HIS A 6 -7.99 -22.89 -4.96
CA HIS A 6 -8.90 -22.07 -5.77
C HIS A 6 -9.75 -21.17 -4.85
N LEU A 7 -9.07 -20.28 -4.11
CA LEU A 7 -9.67 -19.26 -3.27
C LEU A 7 -10.44 -18.32 -4.21
N LYS A 8 -11.78 -18.37 -4.16
CA LYS A 8 -12.68 -17.50 -4.96
C LYS A 8 -12.39 -16.01 -4.77
N GLN A 9 -11.64 -15.66 -3.73
CA GLN A 9 -11.24 -14.30 -3.39
C GLN A 9 -10.01 -13.81 -4.18
N ILE A 10 -9.25 -14.70 -4.82
CA ILE A 10 -8.11 -14.34 -5.66
C ILE A 10 -8.61 -14.19 -7.10
N PRO A 11 -8.56 -12.98 -7.69
CA PRO A 11 -8.95 -12.77 -9.07
C PRO A 11 -7.98 -13.46 -10.04
N SER A 12 -8.42 -13.65 -11.28
CA SER A 12 -7.53 -14.13 -12.34
C SER A 12 -6.42 -13.12 -12.62
N GLU A 13 -5.30 -13.59 -13.18
CA GLU A 13 -4.18 -12.72 -13.53
C GLU A 13 -4.60 -11.56 -14.45
N ALA A 14 -5.50 -11.81 -15.40
CA ALA A 14 -6.06 -10.78 -16.28
C ALA A 14 -6.85 -9.70 -15.49
N GLN A 15 -7.63 -10.10 -14.49
CA GLN A 15 -8.36 -9.17 -13.62
C GLN A 15 -7.39 -8.34 -12.78
N ILE A 16 -6.37 -8.96 -12.20
CA ILE A 16 -5.34 -8.27 -11.42
C ILE A 16 -4.61 -7.23 -12.28
N ARG A 17 -4.21 -7.59 -13.50
CA ARG A 17 -3.60 -6.64 -14.44
C ARG A 17 -4.52 -5.48 -14.79
N LYS A 18 -5.82 -5.73 -14.93
CA LYS A 18 -6.82 -4.68 -15.14
C LYS A 18 -6.89 -3.72 -13.94
N TYR A 19 -6.86 -4.25 -12.72
CA TYR A 19 -6.80 -3.43 -11.50
C TYR A 19 -5.55 -2.56 -11.49
N PHE A 20 -4.36 -3.14 -11.70
CA PHE A 20 -3.11 -2.37 -11.79
C PHE A 20 -3.17 -1.28 -12.85
N ARG A 21 -3.66 -1.60 -14.06
CA ARG A 21 -3.79 -0.61 -15.14
C ARG A 21 -4.66 0.56 -14.72
N ARG A 22 -5.78 0.28 -14.05
CA ARG A 22 -6.71 1.30 -13.57
C ARG A 22 -6.12 2.13 -12.44
N THR A 23 -5.38 1.51 -11.51
CA THR A 23 -4.74 2.21 -10.39
C THR A 23 -3.60 3.11 -10.86
N VAL A 24 -2.73 2.61 -11.76
CA VAL A 24 -1.53 3.35 -12.20
C VAL A 24 -1.86 4.43 -13.23
N PHE A 25 -2.70 4.12 -14.23
CA PHE A 25 -2.95 5.03 -15.36
C PHE A 25 -4.35 5.65 -15.37
N GLY A 26 -5.27 5.20 -14.51
CA GLY A 26 -6.65 5.67 -14.52
C GLY A 26 -7.46 5.13 -15.71
N LYS A 27 -8.14 6.02 -16.44
CA LYS A 27 -9.03 5.64 -17.56
C LYS A 27 -8.27 5.25 -18.82
N ASN A 28 -7.27 6.04 -19.18
CA ASN A 28 -6.50 5.88 -20.42
C ASN A 28 -5.02 5.74 -20.09
N ILE A 29 -4.33 4.89 -20.84
CA ILE A 29 -2.87 4.78 -20.70
C ILE A 29 -2.22 6.08 -21.17
N HIS A 30 -1.28 6.55 -20.38
CA HIS A 30 -0.43 7.70 -20.69
C HIS A 30 1.02 7.37 -20.34
N CYS A 31 1.95 8.10 -20.92
CA CYS A 31 3.35 7.96 -20.58
C CYS A 31 3.60 8.49 -19.16
N PRO A 32 4.23 7.71 -18.27
CA PRO A 32 4.51 8.15 -16.89
C PRO A 32 5.57 9.27 -16.80
N VAL A 33 6.37 9.48 -17.86
CA VAL A 33 7.43 10.50 -17.88
C VAL A 33 6.94 11.83 -18.46
N CYS A 34 6.26 11.80 -19.62
CA CYS A 34 5.84 13.03 -20.32
C CYS A 34 4.33 13.29 -20.33
N GLY A 35 3.52 12.41 -19.74
CA GLY A 35 2.05 12.54 -19.70
C GLY A 35 1.33 12.32 -21.04
N SER A 36 2.05 12.14 -22.15
CA SER A 36 1.45 11.96 -23.47
C SER A 36 0.59 10.69 -23.56
N GLN A 37 -0.59 10.82 -24.16
CA GLN A 37 -1.50 9.70 -24.44
C GLN A 37 -1.13 8.95 -25.73
N LYS A 38 -0.15 9.45 -26.50
CA LYS A 38 0.35 8.79 -27.71
C LYS A 38 1.25 7.63 -27.33
N VAL A 39 0.65 6.51 -26.94
CA VAL A 39 1.34 5.31 -26.47
C VAL A 39 1.01 4.12 -27.37
N LEU A 40 2.05 3.45 -27.87
CA LEU A 40 1.94 2.19 -28.60
C LEU A 40 2.10 1.02 -27.63
N GLN A 41 1.15 0.09 -27.63
CA GLN A 41 1.29 -1.18 -26.93
C GLN A 41 1.93 -2.21 -27.87
N TYR A 42 2.92 -2.94 -27.38
CA TYR A 42 3.51 -4.07 -28.09
C TYR A 42 3.76 -5.19 -27.07
N GLU A 43 3.22 -6.38 -27.35
CA GLU A 43 3.19 -7.50 -26.40
C GLU A 43 2.60 -7.08 -25.04
N GLN A 44 3.42 -7.10 -23.98
CA GLN A 44 3.08 -6.72 -22.61
C GLN A 44 3.77 -5.41 -22.16
N ARG A 45 4.33 -4.66 -23.11
CA ARG A 45 5.05 -3.40 -22.87
C ARG A 45 4.39 -2.25 -23.64
N TYR A 46 4.77 -1.06 -23.25
CA TYR A 46 4.29 0.20 -23.80
C TYR A 46 5.48 1.03 -24.25
N ARG A 47 5.30 1.78 -25.34
CA ARG A 47 6.26 2.76 -25.81
C ARG A 47 5.57 4.07 -26.06
N CYS A 48 6.07 5.15 -25.46
CA CYS A 48 5.60 6.49 -25.78
C CYS A 48 6.10 6.89 -27.17
N LEU A 49 5.23 7.46 -28.01
CA LEU A 49 5.63 7.96 -29.33
C LEU A 49 6.23 9.37 -29.26
N HIS A 50 5.98 10.11 -28.17
CA HIS A 50 6.50 11.45 -27.94
C HIS A 50 7.95 11.42 -27.41
N CYS A 51 8.15 10.89 -26.19
CA CYS A 51 9.48 10.82 -25.57
C CYS A 51 10.24 9.51 -25.86
N ARG A 52 9.66 8.55 -26.60
CA ARG A 52 10.25 7.24 -26.95
C ARG A 52 10.51 6.29 -25.76
N GLU A 53 10.12 6.69 -24.54
CA GLU A 53 10.27 5.90 -23.32
C GLU A 53 9.57 4.54 -23.42
N LYS A 54 10.23 3.49 -22.90
CA LYS A 54 9.71 2.12 -22.86
C LYS A 54 9.32 1.79 -21.43
N PHE A 55 8.06 1.44 -21.21
CA PHE A 55 7.57 1.16 -19.87
C PHE A 55 6.63 -0.05 -19.87
N SER A 56 6.51 -0.68 -18.71
CA SER A 56 5.57 -1.77 -18.43
C SER A 56 4.46 -1.27 -17.49
N LEU A 57 3.55 -2.16 -17.13
CA LEU A 57 2.44 -1.86 -16.24
C LEU A 57 2.89 -1.33 -14.86
N LEU A 58 3.99 -1.85 -14.33
CA LEU A 58 4.51 -1.52 -13.01
C LEU A 58 5.73 -0.59 -13.06
N SER A 59 6.19 -0.23 -14.26
CA SER A 59 7.31 0.70 -14.41
C SER A 59 6.97 2.06 -13.81
N HIS A 60 7.97 2.73 -13.23
CA HIS A 60 7.80 4.02 -12.54
C HIS A 60 6.87 3.95 -11.31
N THR A 61 6.69 2.76 -10.74
CA THR A 61 6.08 2.55 -9.43
C THR A 61 7.09 1.87 -8.51
N TRP A 62 6.81 1.84 -7.21
CA TRP A 62 7.62 1.09 -6.25
C TRP A 62 7.56 -0.45 -6.46
N LEU A 63 6.66 -0.92 -7.32
CA LEU A 63 6.57 -2.33 -7.76
C LEU A 63 7.46 -2.65 -8.98
N THR A 64 8.31 -1.71 -9.40
CA THR A 64 9.23 -1.94 -10.52
C THR A 64 10.16 -3.13 -10.21
N GLY A 65 10.27 -4.08 -11.14
CA GLY A 65 11.13 -5.26 -10.97
C GLY A 65 10.55 -6.35 -10.06
N MET A 66 9.26 -6.28 -9.72
CA MET A 66 8.57 -7.32 -8.96
C MET A 66 8.76 -8.70 -9.61
N ARG A 67 9.33 -9.65 -8.84
CA ARG A 67 9.56 -11.04 -9.28
C ARG A 67 8.39 -11.97 -8.96
N LEU A 68 7.43 -11.54 -8.14
CA LEU A 68 6.23 -12.31 -7.86
C LEU A 68 5.30 -12.33 -9.08
N SER A 69 4.58 -13.44 -9.27
CA SER A 69 3.42 -13.43 -10.16
C SER A 69 2.35 -12.48 -9.58
N TYR A 70 1.51 -11.92 -10.45
CA TYR A 70 0.43 -11.05 -10.01
C TYR A 70 -0.51 -11.72 -9.01
N GLN A 71 -0.77 -13.02 -9.17
CA GLN A 71 -1.58 -13.81 -8.23
C GLN A 71 -0.90 -13.97 -6.87
N LYS A 72 0.41 -14.32 -6.83
CA LYS A 72 1.14 -14.43 -5.57
C LYS A 72 1.19 -13.07 -4.86
N PHE A 73 1.47 -11.99 -5.60
CA PHE A 73 1.40 -10.63 -5.06
C PHE A 73 0.04 -10.32 -4.44
N TRP A 74 -1.05 -10.60 -5.17
CA TRP A 74 -2.40 -10.34 -4.70
C TRP A 74 -2.74 -11.14 -3.45
N LEU A 75 -2.36 -12.42 -3.40
CA LEU A 75 -2.55 -13.27 -2.23
C LEU A 75 -1.76 -12.77 -1.02
N THR A 76 -0.50 -12.35 -1.22
CA THR A 76 0.31 -11.73 -0.16
C THR A 76 -0.35 -10.46 0.36
N LEU A 77 -0.85 -9.59 -0.53
CA LEU A 77 -1.58 -8.37 -0.15
C LEU A 77 -2.88 -8.70 0.60
N TRP A 78 -3.63 -9.70 0.15
CA TRP A 78 -4.84 -10.17 0.82
C TRP A 78 -4.55 -10.71 2.22
N CYS A 79 -3.49 -11.52 2.39
CA CYS A 79 -3.07 -12.03 3.68
C CYS A 79 -2.70 -10.89 4.64
N TRP A 80 -2.00 -9.87 4.14
CA TRP A 80 -1.62 -8.70 4.91
C TRP A 80 -2.83 -7.89 5.39
N THR A 81 -3.74 -7.58 4.46
CA THR A 81 -4.95 -6.78 4.75
C THR A 81 -5.94 -7.48 5.68
N ASN A 82 -6.04 -8.81 5.61
CA ASN A 82 -6.89 -9.62 6.50
C ASN A 82 -6.18 -10.06 7.79
N GLN A 83 -4.98 -9.53 8.06
CA GLN A 83 -4.20 -9.84 9.26
C GLN A 83 -3.96 -11.35 9.47
N VAL A 84 -3.80 -12.10 8.37
CA VAL A 84 -3.54 -13.54 8.42
C VAL A 84 -2.20 -13.79 9.11
N PRO A 85 -2.14 -14.69 10.13
CA PRO A 85 -0.91 -15.03 10.82
C PRO A 85 0.20 -15.45 9.86
N VAL A 86 1.44 -15.00 10.12
CA VAL A 86 2.61 -15.21 9.23
C VAL A 86 2.80 -16.68 8.85
N LYS A 87 2.66 -17.61 9.81
CA LYS A 87 2.78 -19.05 9.54
C LYS A 87 1.74 -19.57 8.54
N GLN A 88 0.49 -19.10 8.64
CA GLN A 88 -0.58 -19.47 7.71
C GLN A 88 -0.36 -18.82 6.35
N ALA A 89 0.04 -17.55 6.33
CA ALA A 89 0.34 -16.84 5.09
C ALA A 89 1.51 -17.47 4.31
N ILE A 90 2.53 -18.01 4.99
CA ILE A 90 3.59 -18.81 4.37
C ILE A 90 3.01 -20.03 3.66
N ALA A 91 2.14 -20.80 4.34
CA ALA A 91 1.51 -21.97 3.76
C ALA A 91 0.61 -21.64 2.55
N LEU A 92 -0.10 -20.50 2.58
CA LEU A 92 -0.97 -20.06 1.49
C LEU A 92 -0.19 -19.51 0.29
N THR A 93 0.85 -18.71 0.53
CA THR A 93 1.59 -18.00 -0.53
C THR A 93 2.76 -18.80 -1.10
N GLU A 94 3.19 -19.84 -0.37
CA GLU A 94 4.41 -20.61 -0.62
C GLU A 94 5.68 -19.73 -0.68
N LEU A 95 5.66 -18.59 0.00
CA LEU A 95 6.81 -17.70 0.11
C LEU A 95 7.60 -18.03 1.38
N SER A 96 8.92 -17.81 1.33
CA SER A 96 9.73 -17.87 2.53
C SER A 96 9.30 -16.79 3.53
N GLU A 97 9.48 -17.05 4.82
CA GLU A 97 9.15 -16.07 5.88
C GLU A 97 9.84 -14.72 5.63
N LYS A 98 11.11 -14.75 5.20
CA LYS A 98 11.89 -13.55 4.86
C LYS A 98 11.21 -12.75 3.74
N ALA A 99 10.78 -13.40 2.67
CA ALA A 99 10.12 -12.74 1.56
C ALA A 99 8.76 -12.16 1.99
N LEU A 100 7.97 -12.91 2.76
CA LEU A 100 6.67 -12.45 3.23
C LEU A 100 6.80 -11.22 4.14
N ARG A 101 7.73 -11.25 5.11
CA ARG A 101 8.01 -10.11 5.99
C ARG A 101 8.51 -8.89 5.22
N HIS A 102 9.35 -9.09 4.21
CA HIS A 102 9.81 -8.02 3.33
C HIS A 102 8.64 -7.34 2.62
N TRP A 103 7.73 -8.11 2.01
CA TRP A 103 6.53 -7.55 1.37
C TRP A 103 5.61 -6.83 2.36
N TYR A 104 5.40 -7.39 3.56
CA TYR A 104 4.62 -6.72 4.60
C TYR A 104 5.26 -5.40 5.06
N GLY A 105 6.59 -5.30 5.02
CA GLY A 105 7.33 -4.05 5.20
C GLY A 105 7.01 -3.06 4.08
N LEU A 106 7.26 -3.45 2.83
CA LEU A 106 6.99 -2.61 1.66
C LEU A 106 5.55 -2.09 1.61
N PHE A 107 4.55 -2.92 1.95
CA PHE A 107 3.16 -2.47 2.00
C PHE A 107 2.94 -1.37 3.03
N ARG A 108 3.58 -1.47 4.19
CA ARG A 108 3.50 -0.45 5.25
C ARG A 108 4.19 0.84 4.84
N ASP A 109 5.37 0.73 4.24
CA ASP A 109 6.19 1.88 3.85
C ASP A 109 5.55 2.71 2.73
N HIS A 110 4.66 2.10 1.93
CA HIS A 110 3.95 2.76 0.84
C HIS A 110 2.47 3.04 1.16
N LEU A 111 2.09 3.01 2.44
CA LEU A 111 0.79 3.56 2.85
C LEU A 111 0.79 5.09 2.66
N PRO A 112 -0.33 5.69 2.23
CA PRO A 112 -0.42 7.14 2.10
C PRO A 112 -0.32 7.82 3.46
N ASP A 113 0.34 8.98 3.49
CA ASP A 113 0.44 9.80 4.70
C ASP A 113 -0.96 10.23 5.18
N ASN A 114 -1.17 10.16 6.49
CA ASN A 114 -2.42 10.58 7.09
C ASN A 114 -2.45 12.10 7.29
N ALA A 115 -2.77 12.84 6.23
CA ALA A 115 -2.89 14.31 6.26
C ALA A 115 -4.27 14.82 6.73
N VAL A 116 -5.05 14.00 7.44
CA VAL A 116 -6.43 14.35 7.83
C VAL A 116 -6.42 15.34 9.00
N ILE A 117 -7.01 16.52 8.79
CA ILE A 117 -7.29 17.51 9.83
C ILE A 117 -8.68 17.26 10.42
N LEU A 118 -8.74 17.16 11.75
CA LEU A 118 -9.98 17.01 12.53
C LEU A 118 -10.42 18.38 13.04
N GLU A 119 -11.70 18.72 12.93
CA GLU A 119 -12.19 20.10 13.13
C GLU A 119 -13.30 20.19 14.18
N LYS A 120 -14.05 19.10 14.41
CA LYS A 120 -15.25 19.11 15.27
C LYS A 120 -14.99 18.45 16.62
N ILE A 121 -15.99 17.73 17.13
CA ILE A 121 -15.88 16.91 18.32
C ILE A 121 -14.99 15.71 17.98
N ILE A 122 -13.89 15.58 18.71
CA ILE A 122 -12.89 14.54 18.51
C ILE A 122 -12.88 13.62 19.72
N GLN A 123 -13.02 12.33 19.47
CA GLN A 123 -12.75 11.30 20.47
C GLN A 123 -11.30 10.85 20.31
N LEU A 124 -10.51 11.01 21.37
CA LEU A 124 -9.12 10.56 21.43
C LEU A 124 -9.03 9.24 22.19
N ASP A 125 -8.22 8.32 21.69
CA ASP A 125 -7.90 7.04 22.32
C ASP A 125 -6.39 6.72 22.14
N GLU A 126 -5.85 5.92 23.05
CA GLU A 126 -4.44 5.56 23.08
C GLU A 126 -4.26 4.03 23.12
N ALA A 127 -3.35 3.51 22.31
CA ALA A 127 -2.97 2.10 22.33
C ALA A 127 -1.48 1.94 22.61
N TYR A 128 -1.14 1.16 23.63
CA TYR A 128 0.22 0.95 24.10
C TYR A 128 0.79 -0.35 23.50
N PHE A 129 1.94 -0.22 22.83
CA PHE A 129 2.71 -1.33 22.27
C PHE A 129 4.10 -1.39 22.91
N LYS A 130 4.84 -2.48 22.66
CA LYS A 130 6.21 -2.62 23.17
C LYS A 130 7.13 -1.56 22.54
N GLY A 131 7.39 -0.49 23.29
CA GLY A 131 8.29 0.61 22.91
C GLY A 131 7.65 1.67 22.00
N MET A 132 6.34 1.66 21.79
CA MET A 132 5.62 2.65 20.99
C MET A 132 4.22 2.88 21.55
N THR A 133 3.71 4.10 21.44
CA THR A 133 2.32 4.43 21.77
C THR A 133 1.64 5.04 20.55
N LEU A 134 0.47 4.52 20.20
CA LEU A 134 -0.40 5.10 19.18
C LEU A 134 -1.40 6.02 19.88
N ILE A 135 -1.46 7.27 19.45
CA ILE A 135 -2.51 8.21 19.84
C ILE A 135 -3.38 8.43 18.61
N MET A 136 -4.67 8.21 18.73
CA MET A 136 -5.61 8.26 17.60
C MET A 136 -6.81 9.14 17.95
N GLY A 137 -7.14 10.06 17.04
CA GLY A 137 -8.34 10.88 17.10
C GLY A 137 -9.33 10.50 16.01
N LYS A 138 -10.59 10.34 16.38
CA LYS A 138 -11.71 10.16 15.45
C LYS A 138 -12.70 11.30 15.60
N GLU A 139 -13.03 11.96 14.50
CA GLU A 139 -14.06 13.00 14.50
C GLU A 139 -15.45 12.37 14.48
N GLN A 140 -16.28 12.72 15.47
CA GLN A 140 -17.62 12.17 15.64
C GLN A 140 -18.53 12.56 14.46
N GLY A 141 -19.31 11.59 13.96
CA GLY A 141 -20.19 11.81 12.81
C GLY A 141 -19.48 11.87 11.46
N SER A 142 -18.16 11.63 11.41
CA SER A 142 -17.39 11.57 10.17
C SER A 142 -16.58 10.26 10.06
N LYS A 143 -15.95 10.06 8.89
CA LYS A 143 -14.94 9.01 8.67
C LYS A 143 -13.50 9.53 8.84
N LYS A 144 -13.33 10.80 9.24
CA LYS A 144 -12.02 11.40 9.45
C LYS A 144 -11.37 10.81 10.70
N LEU A 145 -10.13 10.36 10.55
CA LEU A 145 -9.32 9.77 11.60
C LEU A 145 -7.88 10.24 11.43
N ALA A 146 -7.31 10.81 12.49
CA ALA A 146 -5.91 11.20 12.55
C ALA A 146 -5.20 10.36 13.60
N TYR A 147 -3.93 10.04 13.40
CA TYR A 147 -3.15 9.32 14.39
C TYR A 147 -1.69 9.76 14.38
N ILE A 148 -1.03 9.63 15.52
CA ILE A 148 0.41 9.79 15.68
C ILE A 148 0.98 8.59 16.43
N ILE A 149 2.20 8.20 16.08
CA ILE A 149 2.95 7.15 16.77
C ILE A 149 4.10 7.82 17.51
N VAL A 150 4.12 7.67 18.83
CA VAL A 150 5.15 8.24 19.71
C VAL A 150 6.06 7.11 20.19
N PRO A 151 7.40 7.26 20.11
CA PRO A 151 8.33 6.28 20.65
C PRO A 151 8.25 6.24 22.18
N GLY A 152 8.29 5.04 22.76
CA GLY A 152 8.12 4.81 24.19
C GLY A 152 6.67 4.54 24.62
N THR A 153 6.53 4.03 25.83
CA THR A 153 5.22 3.77 26.48
C THR A 153 4.81 4.91 27.42
N THR A 154 5.66 5.91 27.60
CA THR A 154 5.41 7.09 28.42
C THR A 154 4.88 8.21 27.54
N VAL A 155 3.56 8.25 27.35
CA VAL A 155 2.91 9.49 26.92
C VAL A 155 2.99 10.43 28.12
N TYR A 156 3.96 11.35 28.11
CA TYR A 156 4.11 12.34 29.18
C TYR A 156 2.79 13.09 29.34
N ARG A 157 2.07 12.85 30.44
CA ARG A 157 0.81 13.52 30.84
C ARG A 157 0.97 15.04 31.12
N GLY A 158 2.10 15.63 30.74
CA GLY A 158 2.38 17.06 30.87
C GLY A 158 2.53 17.69 29.50
N MET A 159 1.46 18.34 29.02
CA MET A 159 1.53 19.30 27.92
C MET A 159 2.63 20.34 28.20
N ARG A 160 3.82 20.17 27.60
CA ARG A 160 4.62 21.33 27.20
C ARG A 160 4.16 21.68 25.81
N ARG A 161 3.65 22.91 25.65
CA ARG A 161 3.37 23.50 24.34
C ARG A 161 4.58 23.25 23.43
N VAL A 162 4.45 22.35 22.48
CA VAL A 162 5.35 22.35 21.33
C VAL A 162 4.87 23.52 20.50
N SER A 163 5.56 24.66 20.64
CA SER A 163 5.43 25.75 19.69
C SER A 163 5.76 25.18 18.32
N LEU A 164 4.77 25.12 17.45
CA LEU A 164 4.98 25.04 16.01
C LEU A 164 5.63 26.35 15.59
N SER A 165 6.96 26.45 15.75
CA SER A 165 7.77 27.45 15.08
C SER A 165 8.07 26.92 13.68
N SER A 166 7.41 27.54 12.72
CA SER A 166 7.67 27.53 11.29
C SER A 166 9.16 27.53 10.94
N MET A 167 9.58 26.58 10.12
CA MET A 167 10.62 26.72 9.09
C MET A 167 10.27 25.82 7.91
#